data_AF-A0A4W2F3Q4-F1
#
_entry.id   AF-A0A4W2F3Q4-F1
#
_cell.length_a   1.000
_cell.length_b   1.000
_cell.length_c   1.000
_cell.angle_alpha   90.00
_cell.angle_beta   90.00
_cell.angle_gamma   90.00
#
_symmetry.space_group_name_H-M   'P 1'
#
loop_
_entity.id
_entity.type
_entity.pdbx_description
1 polymer ?
#
loop_
_entity_poly.entity_id
_entity_poly.type
_entity_poly.pdbx_seq_one_letter_code
_entity_poly.pdbx_strand_id
1 'polypeptide(L)'
;MEEGGNPGSLTKVVHLLVLSGAWGMQMWVTFISGFVLFRGLPRHTFGLVQSKLFPFYFHISMGCAFVNLCILASQCSWAQLTFWEASQLFLLLLSLTLATINARWLESRTTAAMWALQTVEKERGLGGEVPGSHQGSDPYHQLRGQDPKYSALRQQFFRYHGLSSLCNLGCLLSNGLHLAGLALALHNL
;
A
#
# COMPACT_ATOMS: atom_id res chain seq x y z
N MET A 1 16.06 -32.02 -29.18
CA MET A 1 15.72 -30.69 -29.75
C MET A 1 14.98 -29.98 -28.65
N GLU A 2 15.62 -29.01 -27.99
CA GLU A 2 15.07 -28.33 -26.82
C GLU A 2 13.74 -27.67 -27.20
N GLU A 3 12.66 -28.04 -26.49
CA GLU A 3 11.40 -27.30 -26.51
C GLU A 3 11.68 -25.93 -25.88
N GLY A 4 12.13 -24.98 -26.69
CA GLY A 4 12.22 -23.57 -26.31
C GLY A 4 10.85 -23.13 -25.83
N GLY A 5 10.71 -22.96 -24.51
CA GLY A 5 9.43 -22.66 -23.88
C GLY A 5 8.73 -21.51 -24.58
N ASN A 6 7.47 -21.71 -24.95
CA ASN A 6 6.66 -20.70 -25.63
C ASN A 6 6.73 -19.38 -24.84
N PRO A 7 7.29 -18.29 -25.40
CA PRO A 7 7.47 -17.02 -24.68
C PRO A 7 6.15 -16.46 -24.15
N GLY A 8 5.01 -16.82 -24.77
CA GLY A 8 3.68 -16.49 -24.27
C GLY A 8 3.32 -17.17 -22.94
N SER A 9 3.77 -18.42 -22.73
CA SER A 9 3.51 -19.16 -21.47
C SER A 9 4.30 -18.56 -20.31
N LEU A 10 5.58 -18.25 -20.52
CA LEU A 10 6.41 -17.60 -19.50
C LEU A 10 5.85 -16.23 -19.11
N THR A 11 5.43 -15.43 -20.09
CA THR A 11 4.85 -14.10 -19.85
C THR A 11 3.59 -14.17 -18.99
N LYS A 12 2.70 -15.15 -19.24
CA LYS A 12 1.50 -15.38 -18.42
C LYS A 12 1.84 -15.78 -16.99
N VAL A 13 2.85 -16.64 -16.80
CA VAL A 13 3.32 -17.04 -15.46
C VAL A 13 3.89 -15.85 -14.70
N VAL A 14 4.72 -15.03 -15.35
CA VAL A 14 5.28 -13.81 -14.74
C VAL A 14 4.18 -12.84 -14.32
N HIS A 15 3.22 -12.57 -15.21
CA HIS A 15 2.05 -11.73 -14.92
C HIS A 15 1.30 -12.23 -13.68
N LEU A 16 0.98 -13.52 -13.62
CA LEU A 16 0.26 -14.10 -12.49
C LEU A 16 1.07 -14.01 -11.18
N LEU A 17 2.37 -14.33 -11.20
CA LEU A 17 3.21 -14.30 -10.01
C LEU A 17 3.41 -12.87 -9.49
N VAL A 18 3.65 -11.90 -10.37
CA VAL A 18 3.82 -10.49 -9.99
C VAL A 18 2.51 -9.93 -9.41
N LEU A 19 1.38 -10.21 -10.06
CA LEU A 19 0.07 -9.76 -9.61
C LEU A 19 -0.36 -10.39 -8.28
N SER A 20 -0.27 -11.72 -8.16
CA SER A 20 -0.63 -12.44 -6.93
C SER A 20 0.31 -12.10 -5.77
N GLY A 21 1.61 -11.97 -6.04
CA GLY A 21 2.59 -11.52 -5.06
C GLY A 21 2.30 -10.10 -4.55
N ALA A 22 2.00 -9.17 -5.45
CA ALA A 22 1.63 -7.80 -5.06
C ALA A 22 0.35 -7.76 -4.22
N TRP A 23 -0.69 -8.48 -4.64
CA TRP A 23 -1.96 -8.56 -3.91
C TRP A 23 -1.79 -9.22 -2.53
N GLY A 24 -1.07 -10.34 -2.45
CA GLY A 24 -0.78 -11.03 -1.19
C GLY A 24 0.03 -10.15 -0.22
N MET A 25 1.03 -9.44 -0.73
CA MET A 25 1.80 -8.46 0.05
C MET A 25 0.89 -7.34 0.59
N GLN A 26 -0.01 -6.79 -0.24
CA GLN A 26 -0.97 -5.75 0.18
C GLN A 26 -1.90 -6.26 1.28
N MET A 27 -2.44 -7.47 1.15
CA MET A 27 -3.27 -8.12 2.17
C MET A 27 -2.52 -8.26 3.50
N TRP A 28 -1.30 -8.80 3.45
CA TRP A 28 -0.48 -9.02 4.63
C TRP A 28 -0.12 -7.71 5.33
N VAL A 29 0.40 -6.72 4.61
CA VAL A 29 0.84 -5.44 5.18
C VAL A 29 -0.33 -4.69 5.80
N THR A 30 -1.47 -4.65 5.13
CA THR A 30 -2.64 -3.85 5.53
C THR A 30 -3.41 -4.48 6.68
N PHE A 31 -3.70 -5.78 6.61
CA PHE A 31 -4.65 -6.42 7.53
C PHE A 31 -4.00 -7.25 8.62
N ILE A 32 -2.73 -7.61 8.48
CA ILE A 32 -2.04 -8.47 9.44
C ILE A 32 -0.91 -7.71 10.12
N SER A 33 0.13 -7.37 9.35
CA SER A 33 1.34 -6.72 9.87
C SER A 33 1.03 -5.40 10.60
N GLY A 34 0.22 -4.53 10.00
CA GLY A 34 -0.17 -3.25 10.62
C GLY A 34 -0.82 -3.42 12.00
N PHE A 35 -1.77 -4.34 12.14
CA PHE A 35 -2.48 -4.58 13.40
C PHE A 35 -1.60 -5.26 14.45
N VAL A 36 -0.82 -6.27 14.03
CA VAL A 36 0.08 -7.00 14.93
C VAL A 36 1.15 -6.06 15.49
N LEU A 37 1.81 -5.27 14.63
CA LEU A 37 2.87 -4.36 15.05
C LEU A 37 2.33 -3.19 15.87
N PHE A 38 1.16 -2.63 15.50
CA PHE A 38 0.55 -1.54 16.27
C PHE A 38 0.20 -1.97 17.70
N ARG A 39 -0.28 -3.20 17.90
CA ARG A 39 -0.61 -3.72 19.23
C ARG A 39 0.58 -4.25 20.01
N GLY A 40 1.64 -4.70 19.33
CA GLY A 40 2.78 -5.36 19.95
C GLY A 40 3.98 -4.45 20.23
N LEU A 41 4.07 -3.28 19.61
CA LEU A 41 5.25 -2.40 19.71
C LEU A 41 4.94 -1.06 20.37
N PRO A 42 5.94 -0.43 21.02
CA PRO A 42 5.89 0.97 21.37
C PRO A 42 5.55 1.84 20.16
N ARG A 43 4.74 2.89 20.37
CA ARG A 43 4.22 3.72 19.27
C ARG A 43 5.32 4.31 18.38
N HIS A 44 6.43 4.77 18.96
CA HIS A 44 7.55 5.33 18.17
C HIS A 44 8.34 4.25 17.45
N THR A 45 8.49 3.07 18.07
CA THR A 45 9.13 1.91 17.44
C THR A 45 8.31 1.42 16.26
N PHE A 46 6.99 1.35 16.38
CA PHE A 46 6.08 1.04 15.27
C PHE A 46 6.26 2.04 14.11
N GLY A 47 6.23 3.34 14.41
CA GLY A 47 6.46 4.37 13.39
C GLY A 47 7.82 4.27 12.72
N LEU A 48 8.88 3.96 13.49
CA LEU A 48 10.21 3.71 12.95
C LEU A 48 10.21 2.54 11.97
N VAL A 49 9.62 1.40 12.35
CA VAL A 49 9.50 0.23 11.46
C VAL A 49 8.76 0.58 10.18
N GLN A 50 7.63 1.28 10.29
CA GLN A 50 6.87 1.73 9.11
C GLN A 50 7.69 2.64 8.20
N SER A 51 8.42 3.62 8.74
CA SER A 51 9.26 4.53 7.95
C SER A 51 10.38 3.83 7.16
N LYS A 52 10.79 2.63 7.61
CA LYS A 52 11.79 1.81 6.92
C LYS A 52 11.16 0.89 5.88
N LEU A 53 9.98 0.35 6.14
CA LEU A 53 9.34 -0.63 5.26
C LEU A 53 8.47 0.01 4.16
N PHE A 54 7.73 1.07 4.48
CA PHE A 54 6.75 1.67 3.57
C PHE A 54 7.35 2.22 2.28
N PRO A 55 8.53 2.89 2.27
CA PRO A 55 9.17 3.28 1.02
C PRO A 55 9.37 2.11 0.07
N PHE A 56 9.93 0.99 0.55
CA PHE A 56 10.16 -0.21 -0.27
C PHE A 56 8.83 -0.84 -0.71
N TYR A 57 7.90 -1.01 0.22
CA TYR A 57 6.58 -1.56 -0.06
C TYR A 57 5.85 -0.81 -1.19
N PHE A 58 5.81 0.52 -1.14
CA PHE A 58 5.13 1.31 -2.16
C PHE A 58 5.86 1.31 -3.50
N HIS A 59 7.21 1.33 -3.51
CA HIS A 59 7.97 1.23 -4.76
C HIS A 59 7.88 -0.16 -5.41
N ILE A 60 7.88 -1.23 -4.61
CA ILE A 60 7.62 -2.59 -5.09
C ILE A 60 6.20 -2.67 -5.67
N SER A 61 5.19 -2.15 -4.96
CA SER A 61 3.81 -2.12 -5.46
C SER A 61 3.68 -1.37 -6.79
N MET A 62 4.38 -0.23 -6.92
CA MET A 62 4.44 0.54 -8.16
C MET A 62 5.11 -0.27 -9.29
N GLY A 63 6.24 -0.92 -9.01
CA GLY A 63 6.93 -1.78 -9.98
C GLY A 63 6.09 -2.95 -10.44
N CYS A 64 5.42 -3.65 -9.52
CA CYS A 64 4.51 -4.75 -9.84
C CYS A 64 3.33 -4.28 -10.72
N ALA A 65 2.71 -3.15 -10.38
CA ALA A 65 1.62 -2.58 -11.18
C ALA A 65 2.10 -2.19 -12.59
N PHE A 66 3.30 -1.61 -12.71
CA PHE A 66 3.89 -1.25 -13.99
C PHE A 66 4.16 -2.48 -14.86
N VAL A 67 4.81 -3.51 -14.30
CA VAL A 67 5.11 -4.77 -15.01
C VAL A 67 3.83 -5.42 -15.53
N ASN A 68 2.82 -5.58 -14.67
CA ASN A 68 1.55 -6.19 -15.07
C ASN A 68 0.81 -5.37 -16.14
N LEU A 69 0.83 -4.04 -16.04
CA LEU A 69 0.24 -3.17 -17.05
C LEU A 69 0.95 -3.31 -18.40
N CYS A 70 2.29 -3.30 -18.41
CA CYS A 70 3.07 -3.49 -19.63
C CYS A 70 2.79 -4.85 -20.29
N ILE A 71 2.75 -5.91 -19.50
CA ILE A 71 2.43 -7.25 -20.00
C ILE A 71 1.04 -7.25 -20.66
N LEU A 72 0.00 -6.79 -19.95
CA LEU A 72 -1.36 -6.78 -20.49
C LEU A 72 -1.49 -5.88 -21.72
N ALA A 73 -0.89 -4.68 -21.69
CA ALA A 73 -0.91 -3.73 -22.79
C ALA A 73 -0.24 -4.28 -24.06
N SER A 74 0.86 -5.03 -23.90
CA SER A 74 1.58 -5.66 -25.03
C SER A 74 0.80 -6.78 -25.71
N GLN A 75 -0.17 -7.38 -25.01
CA GLN A 75 -1.00 -8.46 -25.52
C GLN A 75 -2.33 -7.96 -26.11
N CYS A 76 -2.60 -6.66 -26.00
CA CYS A 76 -3.89 -6.10 -26.32
C CYS A 76 -4.02 -5.73 -27.81
N SER A 77 -5.13 -6.15 -28.44
CA SER A 77 -5.51 -5.69 -29.77
C SER A 77 -6.27 -4.36 -29.66
N TRP A 78 -5.53 -3.25 -29.66
CA TRP A 78 -6.08 -1.90 -29.44
C TRP A 78 -7.20 -1.49 -30.40
N ALA A 79 -7.22 -2.04 -31.61
CA ALA A 79 -8.26 -1.76 -32.61
C ALA A 79 -9.60 -2.46 -32.30
N GLN A 80 -9.61 -3.47 -31.43
CA GLN A 80 -10.77 -4.32 -31.15
C GLN A 80 -10.91 -4.59 -29.64
N LEU A 81 -10.75 -3.54 -28.83
CA LEU A 81 -10.84 -3.66 -27.38
C LEU A 81 -12.26 -4.04 -26.94
N THR A 82 -12.39 -5.17 -26.25
CA THR A 82 -13.64 -5.51 -25.57
C THR A 82 -13.82 -4.70 -24.29
N PHE A 83 -15.06 -4.54 -23.82
CA PHE A 83 -15.34 -3.90 -22.52
C PHE A 83 -14.60 -4.60 -21.36
N TRP A 84 -14.46 -5.92 -21.44
CA TRP A 84 -13.73 -6.72 -20.47
C TRP A 84 -12.24 -6.35 -20.42
N GLU A 85 -11.56 -6.38 -21.56
CA GLU A 85 -10.13 -6.01 -21.66
C GLU A 85 -9.90 -4.56 -21.25
N ALA A 86 -10.78 -3.65 -21.65
CA ALA A 86 -10.77 -2.24 -21.23
C ALA A 86 -10.79 -2.13 -19.70
N SER A 87 -11.66 -2.90 -19.04
CA SER A 87 -11.81 -2.90 -17.59
C SER A 87 -10.56 -3.43 -16.90
N GLN A 88 -9.95 -4.51 -17.40
CA GLN A 88 -8.71 -5.05 -16.83
C GLN A 88 -7.54 -4.07 -16.97
N LEU A 89 -7.39 -3.42 -18.13
CA LEU A 89 -6.39 -2.38 -18.34
C LEU A 89 -6.62 -1.18 -17.41
N PHE A 90 -7.86 -0.74 -17.24
CA PHE A 90 -8.22 0.34 -16.33
C PHE A 90 -7.86 0.01 -14.87
N LEU A 91 -8.15 -1.20 -14.39
CA LEU A 91 -7.80 -1.63 -13.03
C LEU A 91 -6.29 -1.57 -12.79
N LEU A 92 -5.48 -2.06 -13.73
CA LEU A 92 -4.02 -2.01 -13.62
C LEU A 92 -3.48 -0.58 -13.70
N LEU A 93 -4.03 0.26 -14.58
CA LEU A 93 -3.66 1.68 -14.69
C LEU A 93 -4.02 2.46 -13.42
N LEU A 94 -5.19 2.18 -12.85
CA LEU A 94 -5.63 2.76 -11.57
C LEU A 94 -4.67 2.35 -10.45
N SER A 95 -4.35 1.05 -10.34
CA SER A 95 -3.38 0.56 -9.36
C SER A 95 -2.00 1.21 -9.53
N LEU A 96 -1.50 1.33 -10.77
CA LEU A 96 -0.22 1.99 -11.04
C LEU A 96 -0.24 3.46 -10.61
N THR A 97 -1.32 4.18 -10.93
CA THR A 97 -1.48 5.59 -10.57
C THR A 97 -1.49 5.77 -9.05
N LEU A 98 -2.30 5.00 -8.34
CA LEU A 98 -2.41 5.06 -6.88
C LEU A 98 -1.10 4.63 -6.18
N ALA A 99 -0.45 3.57 -6.67
CA ALA A 99 0.85 3.13 -6.15
C ALA A 99 1.95 4.17 -6.37
N THR A 100 1.96 4.82 -7.55
CA THR A 100 2.89 5.92 -7.84
C THR A 100 2.63 7.10 -6.91
N ILE A 101 1.37 7.47 -6.69
CA ILE A 101 1.03 8.56 -5.78
C ILE A 101 1.53 8.28 -4.36
N ASN A 102 1.36 7.05 -3.89
CA ASN A 102 1.87 6.60 -2.62
C ASN A 102 3.41 6.67 -2.56
N ALA A 103 4.09 6.05 -3.51
CA ALA A 103 5.55 5.93 -3.52
C ALA A 103 6.27 7.27 -3.70
N ARG A 104 5.70 8.20 -4.46
CA ARG A 104 6.38 9.46 -4.85
C ARG A 104 5.98 10.66 -4.01
N TRP A 105 4.77 10.69 -3.44
CA TRP A 105 4.30 11.86 -2.70
C TRP A 105 3.76 11.57 -1.31
N LEU A 106 2.86 10.59 -1.14
CA LEU A 106 2.17 10.42 0.15
C LEU A 106 3.04 9.78 1.22
N GLU A 107 3.90 8.83 0.85
CA GLU A 107 4.80 8.16 1.80
C GLU A 107 5.71 9.19 2.48
N SER A 108 6.48 9.94 1.70
CA SER A 108 7.46 10.89 2.25
C SER A 108 6.80 11.96 3.12
N ARG A 109 5.62 12.45 2.74
CA ARG A 109 4.84 13.42 3.53
C ARG A 109 4.26 12.83 4.80
N THR A 110 3.79 11.58 4.76
CA THR A 110 3.28 10.86 5.92
C THR A 110 4.40 10.62 6.93
N THR A 111 5.54 10.12 6.45
CA THR A 111 6.74 9.87 7.25
C THR A 111 7.28 11.16 7.86
N ALA A 112 7.35 12.25 7.11
CA ALA A 112 7.77 13.56 7.64
C ALA A 112 6.81 14.07 8.75
N ALA A 113 5.49 13.98 8.54
CA ALA A 113 4.51 14.39 9.54
C ALA A 113 4.56 13.51 10.80
N MET A 114 4.81 12.20 10.64
CA MET A 114 5.03 11.28 11.74
C MET A 114 6.26 11.67 12.56
N TRP A 115 7.41 11.96 11.92
CA TRP A 115 8.61 12.39 12.64
C TRP A 115 8.40 13.69 13.40
N ALA A 116 7.71 14.67 12.80
CA ALA A 116 7.38 15.92 13.46
C ALA A 116 6.53 15.71 14.73
N LEU A 117 5.56 14.79 14.68
CA LEU A 117 4.79 14.40 15.86
C LEU A 117 5.65 13.75 16.93
N GLN A 118 6.47 12.78 16.53
CA GLN A 118 7.31 12.03 17.47
C GLN A 118 8.32 12.94 18.18
N THR A 119 8.82 13.99 17.54
CA THR A 119 9.68 14.99 18.19
C THR A 119 8.97 15.68 19.35
N VAL A 120 7.76 16.19 19.13
CA VAL A 120 6.97 16.85 20.19
C VAL A 120 6.59 15.86 21.29
N GLU A 121 6.26 14.62 20.93
CA GLU A 121 5.93 13.56 21.88
C GLU A 121 7.14 13.21 22.76
N LYS A 122 8.35 13.12 22.20
CA LYS A 122 9.59 12.86 22.94
C LYS A 122 9.93 13.95 23.94
N GLU A 123 9.74 15.22 23.57
CA GLU A 123 9.95 16.37 24.49
C GLU A 123 9.04 16.30 25.73
N ARG A 124 7.92 15.55 25.64
CA ARG A 124 6.96 15.33 26.73
C ARG A 124 7.12 13.96 27.40
N GLY A 125 8.16 13.20 27.05
CA GLY A 125 8.39 11.85 27.58
C GLY A 125 7.42 10.78 27.06
N LEU A 126 6.76 11.01 25.93
CA LEU A 126 5.82 10.07 25.29
C LEU A 126 6.47 9.33 24.12
N GLY A 127 5.88 8.19 23.73
CA GLY A 127 6.25 7.40 22.55
C GLY A 127 6.81 6.01 22.81
N GLY A 128 7.23 5.74 24.05
CA GLY A 128 7.79 4.45 24.49
C GLY A 128 6.73 3.45 24.92
N GLU A 129 5.48 3.85 24.98
CA GLU A 129 4.35 3.05 25.42
C GLU A 129 3.73 2.23 24.31
N VAL A 130 3.27 1.04 24.68
CA VAL A 130 2.46 0.18 23.83
C VAL A 130 1.02 0.68 23.88
N PRO A 131 0.32 0.83 22.73
CA PRO A 131 -1.07 1.25 22.73
C PRO A 131 -1.95 0.40 23.66
N GLY A 132 -2.72 1.05 24.54
CA GLY A 132 -3.58 0.39 25.52
C GLY A 132 -2.90 -0.03 26.83
N SER A 133 -1.60 0.22 27.01
CA SER A 133 -0.90 -0.11 28.26
C SER A 133 -1.16 0.84 29.43
N HIS A 134 -1.76 2.01 29.17
CA HIS A 134 -2.00 3.04 30.18
C HIS A 134 -3.33 2.84 30.89
N GLN A 135 -3.29 2.73 32.24
CA GLN A 135 -4.47 2.86 33.10
C GLN A 135 -4.69 4.34 33.41
N GLY A 136 -5.52 5.02 32.63
CA GLY A 136 -5.85 6.44 32.84
C GLY A 136 -6.26 7.16 31.56
N SER A 137 -6.40 8.48 31.67
CA SER A 137 -6.66 9.34 30.50
C SER A 137 -5.48 9.31 29.54
N ASP A 138 -5.76 9.09 28.25
CA ASP A 138 -4.75 9.02 27.18
C ASP A 138 -3.89 10.31 27.17
N PRO A 139 -2.57 10.22 27.45
CA PRO A 139 -1.68 11.39 27.49
C PRO A 139 -1.60 12.09 26.13
N TYR A 140 -1.78 11.36 25.02
CA TYR A 140 -1.83 11.96 23.69
C TYR A 140 -3.10 12.79 23.46
N HIS A 141 -4.22 12.40 24.08
CA HIS A 141 -5.44 13.19 24.02
C HIS A 141 -5.30 14.50 24.81
N GLN A 142 -4.67 14.44 25.99
CA GLN A 142 -4.37 15.65 26.76
C GLN A 142 -3.44 16.59 26.01
N LEU A 143 -2.34 16.06 25.44
CA LEU A 143 -1.39 16.84 24.65
C LEU A 143 -2.08 17.53 23.46
N ARG A 144 -3.01 16.83 22.79
CA ARG A 144 -3.82 17.40 21.71
C ARG A 144 -4.70 18.56 22.17
N GLY A 145 -5.25 18.50 23.38
CA GLY A 145 -6.07 19.58 23.94
C GLY A 145 -5.25 20.80 24.37
N GLN A 146 -4.00 20.59 24.79
CA GLN A 146 -3.15 21.63 25.37
C GLN A 146 -2.23 22.31 24.35
N ASP A 147 -1.84 21.61 23.29
CA ASP A 147 -0.87 22.10 22.30
C ASP A 147 -1.51 22.21 20.90
N PRO A 148 -1.86 23.44 20.45
CA PRO A 148 -2.41 23.69 19.12
C PRO A 148 -1.48 23.24 17.98
N LYS A 149 -0.16 23.35 18.17
CA LYS A 149 0.84 22.92 17.18
C LYS A 149 0.83 21.40 17.05
N TYR A 150 0.79 20.68 18.17
CA TYR A 150 0.66 19.22 18.16
C TYR A 150 -0.66 18.78 17.49
N SER A 151 -1.78 19.44 17.80
CA SER A 151 -3.07 19.14 17.20
C SER A 151 -3.07 19.31 15.67
N ALA A 152 -2.46 20.39 15.17
CA ALA A 152 -2.30 20.64 13.73
C ALA A 152 -1.41 19.60 13.04
N LEU A 153 -0.25 19.27 13.63
CA LEU A 153 0.64 18.22 13.12
C LEU A 153 -0.07 16.87 13.07
N ARG A 154 -0.87 16.57 14.09
CA ARG A 154 -1.64 15.31 14.18
C ARG A 154 -2.66 15.25 13.06
N GLN A 155 -3.43 16.31 12.86
CA GLN A 155 -4.38 16.39 11.76
C GLN A 155 -3.68 16.20 10.40
N GLN A 156 -2.52 16.82 10.20
CA GLN A 156 -1.74 16.68 8.98
C GLN A 156 -1.29 15.22 8.75
N PHE A 157 -0.75 14.57 9.79
CA PHE A 157 -0.39 13.15 9.72
C PHE A 157 -1.59 12.26 9.36
N PHE A 158 -2.72 12.40 10.06
CA PHE A 158 -3.91 11.59 9.79
C PHE A 158 -4.47 11.82 8.38
N ARG A 159 -4.39 13.04 7.84
CA ARG A 159 -4.80 13.33 6.47
C ARG A 159 -3.93 12.60 5.45
N TYR A 160 -2.60 12.70 5.57
CA TYR A 160 -1.70 12.04 4.63
C TYR A 160 -1.73 10.51 4.78
N HIS A 161 -1.73 10.01 6.01
CA HIS A 161 -1.85 8.58 6.30
C HIS A 161 -3.16 7.99 5.80
N GLY A 162 -4.29 8.69 6.03
CA GLY A 162 -5.61 8.28 5.55
C GLY A 162 -5.68 8.24 4.03
N LEU A 163 -5.18 9.28 3.35
CA LEU A 163 -5.13 9.31 1.89
C LEU A 163 -4.23 8.19 1.33
N SER A 164 -3.07 7.95 1.96
CA SER A 164 -2.17 6.86 1.57
C SER A 164 -2.82 5.49 1.71
N SER A 165 -3.55 5.28 2.81
CA SER A 165 -4.31 4.06 3.07
C SER A 165 -5.44 3.85 2.06
N LEU A 166 -6.14 4.91 1.65
CA LEU A 166 -7.16 4.86 0.59
C LEU A 166 -6.55 4.50 -0.76
N CYS A 167 -5.42 5.11 -1.14
CA CYS A 167 -4.69 4.73 -2.34
C CYS A 167 -4.28 3.25 -2.30
N ASN A 168 -3.79 2.79 -1.16
CA ASN A 168 -3.38 1.40 -0.97
C ASN A 168 -4.56 0.42 -1.07
N LEU A 169 -5.71 0.77 -0.47
CA LEU A 169 -6.94 -0.01 -0.58
C LEU A 169 -7.45 -0.06 -2.02
N GLY A 170 -7.37 1.05 -2.75
CA GLY A 170 -7.69 1.10 -4.18
C GLY A 170 -6.81 0.13 -4.98
N CYS A 171 -5.49 0.12 -4.76
CA CYS A 171 -4.61 -0.86 -5.38
C CYS A 171 -4.98 -2.31 -5.03
N LEU A 172 -5.29 -2.58 -3.76
CA LEU A 172 -5.68 -3.91 -3.30
C LEU A 172 -6.95 -4.41 -3.98
N LEU A 173 -7.97 -3.55 -4.08
CA LEU A 173 -9.21 -3.85 -4.78
C LEU A 173 -8.98 -4.03 -6.28
N SER A 174 -8.23 -3.14 -6.91
CA SER A 174 -7.90 -3.23 -8.34
C SER A 174 -7.17 -4.53 -8.69
N ASN A 175 -6.13 -4.86 -7.94
CA ASN A 175 -5.36 -6.10 -8.12
C ASN A 175 -6.22 -7.34 -7.85
N GLY A 176 -7.06 -7.31 -6.81
CA GLY A 176 -7.95 -8.41 -6.46
C GLY A 176 -9.03 -8.67 -7.52
N LEU A 177 -9.64 -7.60 -8.05
CA LEU A 177 -10.62 -7.70 -9.13
C LEU A 177 -9.97 -8.19 -10.44
N HIS A 178 -8.75 -7.75 -10.73
CA HIS A 178 -7.99 -8.24 -11.88
C HIS A 178 -7.62 -9.73 -11.74
N LEU A 179 -7.20 -10.18 -10.55
CA LEU A 179 -6.99 -11.60 -10.24
C LEU A 179 -8.27 -12.42 -10.39
N ALA A 180 -9.39 -11.93 -9.86
CA ALA A 180 -10.68 -12.59 -10.02
C ALA A 180 -11.08 -12.68 -11.49
N GLY A 181 -10.81 -11.63 -12.28
CA GLY A 181 -11.02 -11.63 -13.72
C GLY A 181 -10.21 -12.71 -14.44
N LEU A 182 -8.92 -12.84 -14.13
CA LEU A 182 -8.08 -13.91 -14.66
C LEU A 182 -8.62 -15.29 -14.27
N ALA A 183 -9.08 -15.46 -13.03
CA ALA A 183 -9.64 -16.73 -12.56
C ALA A 183 -10.95 -17.10 -13.28
N LEU A 184 -11.83 -16.14 -13.52
CA LEU A 184 -13.07 -16.36 -14.28
C LEU A 184 -12.79 -16.69 -15.75
N ALA A 185 -11.76 -16.11 -16.35
CA ALA A 185 -11.35 -16.41 -17.71
C ALA A 185 -10.77 -17.83 -17.87
N LEU A 186 -10.20 -18.43 -16.81
CA LEU A 186 -9.75 -19.83 -16.81
C LEU A 186 -10.91 -20.82 -16.90
N HIS A 187 -12.11 -20.46 -16.43
CA HIS A 187 -13.28 -21.34 -16.46
C HIS A 187 -13.94 -21.43 -17.85
N ASN A 188 -13.59 -20.51 -18.75
CA ASN A 188 -14.11 -20.45 -20.12
C ASN A 188 -13.19 -21.17 -21.15
N LEU A 189 -12.21 -21.95 -20.67
CA LEU A 189 -11.34 -22.85 -21.45
C LEU A 189 -11.80 -24.30 -21.25
#